data_AF-A0A9D7EKN2-F1
#
_entry.id   AF-A0A9D7EKN2-F1
#
_cell.length_a   1.000
_cell.length_b   1.000
_cell.length_c   1.000
_cell.angle_alpha   90.00
_cell.angle_beta   90.00
_cell.angle_gamma   90.00
#
_symmetry.space_group_name_H-M   'P 1'
#
loop_
_entity.id
_entity.type
_entity.pdbx_description
1 polymer ?
#
loop_
_entity_poly.entity_id
_entity_poly.type
_entity_poly.pdbx_seq_one_letter_code
_entity_poly.pdbx_strand_id
1 'polypeptide(L)'
;MANNLRYDVAVQRLKYTGPMVEFGFERDRVIEFNHRHRAVLANYELELEACAILNLSNRVNPKSNLGALRNRQVRQSVIVSAALSAISVGLHGRGSLNAVPKHLVTNEVKDNLKRANDRTAAQVMAEVLQTTAETLPVGEEIIIESAITEGVRVKPGVEAGGNPTIAVGAVFGKPEHRAKYGLKLPQNVSLLSLGNDVIDGTTKSVEGSHSSFTAMVVTESGVKRHLPDTYVQRWMAGVHFEEFNPRETKLVEIAEIMAQAHGYSSVDKLSTFFLDRPRHSFAMDTLNKAGVATPFDKDGDLMPGIVLGLEGLNFPDSRTLSSMIGEIGGSAEWAVGVLPLVWRGGQAIGMLTSQSSLTRKDLAPEELWKERFHFTEEEFMLIQDARFQRKPYFTIKDILDDPMAGGISAFGAITDNFFIPYLQGVRAEPEGGRISVNILVVNSIGMVDVWQMVFRCQNNLASTGALMRSPKTELENLTGAELEQAIGKMLNDQRTRERYLIFFNNEYYPALIPIHDKMVLLQKAVQGLIERNALTEHDREIIQCTQRAAPDLFVNSEL
;
A
#
# COMPACT_ATOMS: atom_id res chain seq x y z
N MET A 1 31.87 -24.27 -1.44
CA MET A 1 31.01 -23.71 -2.52
C MET A 1 31.23 -22.21 -2.50
N ALA A 2 31.47 -21.57 -3.65
CA ALA A 2 31.56 -20.11 -3.69
C ALA A 2 30.24 -19.55 -3.12
N ASN A 3 30.31 -18.83 -2.00
CA ASN A 3 29.13 -18.28 -1.35
C ASN A 3 28.61 -17.19 -2.28
N ASN A 4 27.58 -17.48 -3.08
CA ASN A 4 27.04 -16.52 -4.02
C ASN A 4 26.39 -15.39 -3.22
N LEU A 5 27.04 -14.22 -3.16
CA LEU A 5 26.56 -13.10 -2.37
C LEU A 5 25.37 -12.39 -3.03
N ARG A 6 25.13 -12.58 -4.33
CA ARG A 6 24.01 -11.97 -5.06
C ARG A 6 23.06 -13.05 -5.57
N TYR A 7 21.81 -13.02 -5.13
CA TYR A 7 20.86 -14.06 -5.50
C TYR A 7 19.42 -13.58 -5.51
N ASP A 8 18.65 -14.17 -6.41
CA ASP A 8 17.21 -13.95 -6.54
C ASP A 8 16.47 -14.67 -5.39
N VAL A 9 15.67 -13.92 -4.63
CA VAL A 9 14.83 -14.44 -3.54
C VAL A 9 13.82 -15.46 -4.05
N ALA A 10 13.38 -15.35 -5.31
CA ALA A 10 12.47 -16.31 -5.91
C ALA A 10 13.09 -17.71 -6.05
N VAL A 11 14.41 -17.77 -6.21
CA VAL A 11 15.21 -19.00 -6.32
C VAL A 11 15.68 -19.45 -4.94
N GLN A 12 16.21 -18.54 -4.13
CA GLN A 12 16.73 -18.80 -2.78
C GLN A 12 15.77 -18.27 -1.72
N ARG A 13 14.63 -18.95 -1.58
CA ARG A 13 13.55 -18.54 -0.69
C ARG A 13 13.97 -18.57 0.78
N LEU A 14 13.43 -17.63 1.55
CA LEU A 14 13.60 -17.63 2.99
C LEU A 14 12.84 -18.79 3.63
N LYS A 15 13.38 -19.27 4.74
CA LYS A 15 12.70 -20.18 5.66
C LYS A 15 12.39 -19.43 6.94
N TYR A 16 11.24 -19.72 7.52
CA TYR A 16 10.91 -19.27 8.87
C TYR A 16 11.16 -20.41 9.85
N THR A 17 12.03 -20.18 10.83
CA THR A 17 12.37 -21.09 11.92
C THR A 17 12.17 -20.45 13.29
N GLY A 18 11.47 -19.32 13.33
CA GLY A 18 11.19 -18.56 14.55
C GLY A 18 10.05 -19.18 15.37
N PRO A 19 9.78 -18.63 16.57
CA PRO A 19 8.67 -19.05 17.39
C PRO A 19 7.34 -18.76 16.68
N MET A 20 6.52 -19.79 16.48
CA MET A 20 5.18 -19.67 15.90
C MET A 20 4.16 -20.21 16.87
N VAL A 21 3.31 -19.32 17.40
CA VAL A 21 2.18 -19.72 18.26
C VAL A 21 0.90 -19.53 17.47
N GLU A 22 0.14 -20.61 17.30
CA GLU A 22 -1.15 -20.59 16.62
C GLU A 22 -2.29 -20.40 17.62
N PHE A 23 -3.16 -19.44 17.33
CA PHE A 23 -4.39 -19.19 18.07
C PHE A 23 -5.60 -19.32 17.12
N GLY A 24 -6.34 -20.41 17.23
CA GLY A 24 -7.59 -20.62 16.50
C GLY A 24 -8.77 -19.88 17.12
N PHE A 25 -9.65 -19.30 16.30
CA PHE A 25 -10.89 -18.73 16.78
C PHE A 25 -11.87 -19.85 17.11
N GLU A 26 -12.30 -19.89 18.37
CA GLU A 26 -13.45 -20.69 18.76
C GLU A 26 -14.74 -20.12 18.15
N ARG A 27 -15.80 -20.94 18.13
CA ARG A 27 -17.09 -20.60 17.52
C ARG A 27 -17.65 -19.25 18.03
N ASP A 28 -17.56 -19.00 19.33
CA ASP A 28 -18.07 -17.75 19.93
C ASP A 28 -17.30 -16.53 19.42
N ARG A 29 -15.98 -16.65 19.21
CA ARG A 29 -15.17 -15.55 18.63
C ARG A 29 -15.51 -15.31 17.17
N VAL A 30 -15.84 -16.35 16.40
CA VAL A 30 -16.30 -16.21 15.01
C VAL A 30 -17.66 -15.48 14.97
N ILE A 31 -18.60 -15.86 15.84
CA ILE A 31 -19.90 -15.19 15.95
C ILE A 31 -19.72 -13.72 16.33
N GLU A 32 -18.88 -13.44 17.33
CA GLU A 32 -18.59 -12.08 17.79
C GLU A 32 -17.93 -11.23 16.70
N PHE A 33 -17.01 -11.81 15.92
CA PHE A 33 -16.40 -11.16 14.77
C PHE A 33 -17.43 -10.80 13.70
N ASN A 34 -18.25 -11.78 13.28
CA ASN A 34 -19.30 -11.56 12.28
C ASN A 34 -20.30 -10.50 12.74
N HIS A 35 -20.64 -10.47 14.03
CA HIS A 35 -21.53 -9.45 14.59
C HIS A 35 -20.93 -8.04 14.47
N ARG A 36 -19.66 -7.85 14.89
CA ARG A 36 -18.97 -6.55 14.80
C ARG A 36 -18.82 -6.04 13.37
N HIS A 37 -18.54 -6.94 12.43
CA HIS A 37 -18.26 -6.60 11.03
C HIS A 37 -19.46 -6.84 10.10
N ARG A 38 -20.67 -7.01 10.66
CA ARG A 38 -21.87 -7.39 9.91
C ARG A 38 -22.15 -6.48 8.72
N ALA A 39 -22.05 -5.16 8.91
CA ALA A 39 -22.34 -4.20 7.85
C ALA A 39 -21.36 -4.35 6.67
N VAL A 40 -20.06 -4.46 6.99
CA VAL A 40 -19.00 -4.67 5.99
C VAL A 40 -19.18 -6.00 5.25
N LEU A 41 -19.40 -7.09 5.98
CA LEU A 41 -19.53 -8.42 5.39
C LEU A 41 -20.79 -8.57 4.54
N ALA A 42 -21.89 -7.90 4.94
CA ALA A 42 -23.12 -7.85 4.17
C ALA A 42 -22.95 -7.11 2.82
N ASN A 43 -21.99 -6.19 2.71
CA ASN A 43 -21.72 -5.51 1.44
C ASN A 43 -21.27 -6.48 0.32
N TYR A 44 -20.70 -7.63 0.69
CA TYR A 44 -20.18 -8.61 -0.26
C TYR A 44 -20.77 -10.01 -0.08
N GLU A 45 -21.85 -10.13 0.72
CA GLU A 45 -22.50 -11.40 1.01
C GLU A 45 -21.53 -12.46 1.58
N LEU A 46 -20.67 -12.03 2.50
CA LEU A 46 -19.68 -12.88 3.15
C LEU A 46 -20.06 -13.15 4.62
N GLU A 47 -19.51 -14.22 5.15
CA GLU A 47 -19.48 -14.54 6.58
C GLU A 47 -18.12 -15.16 6.90
N LEU A 48 -17.48 -14.74 7.99
CA LEU A 48 -16.28 -15.43 8.48
C LEU A 48 -16.69 -16.81 9.00
N GLU A 49 -16.12 -17.87 8.44
CA GLU A 49 -16.37 -19.26 8.85
C GLU A 49 -15.31 -19.73 9.85
N ALA A 50 -14.03 -19.39 9.60
CA ALA A 50 -12.92 -19.75 10.46
C ALA A 50 -11.82 -18.70 10.42
N CYS A 51 -11.07 -18.59 11.51
CA CYS A 51 -9.86 -17.78 11.56
C CYS A 51 -8.82 -18.41 12.50
N ALA A 52 -7.55 -18.40 12.10
CA ALA A 52 -6.41 -18.67 12.96
C ALA A 52 -5.43 -17.50 12.90
N ILE A 53 -4.75 -17.23 14.00
CA ILE A 53 -3.70 -16.21 14.08
C ILE A 53 -2.38 -16.91 14.40
N LEU A 54 -1.40 -16.79 13.51
CA LEU A 54 -0.03 -17.22 13.74
C LEU A 54 0.78 -16.02 14.25
N ASN A 55 1.16 -16.02 15.53
CA ASN A 55 2.04 -14.99 16.07
C ASN A 55 3.49 -15.31 15.72
N LEU A 56 4.14 -14.41 14.97
CA LEU A 56 5.53 -14.55 14.50
C LEU A 56 6.53 -13.79 15.37
N SER A 57 6.03 -12.82 16.12
CA SER A 57 6.81 -12.06 17.11
C SER A 57 5.86 -11.52 18.17
N ASN A 58 6.17 -11.82 19.42
CA ASN A 58 5.54 -11.26 20.62
C ASN A 58 6.42 -10.22 21.31
N ARG A 59 7.51 -9.78 20.66
CA ARG A 59 8.40 -8.75 21.21
C ARG A 59 7.64 -7.42 21.27
N VAL A 60 7.27 -7.03 22.49
CA VAL A 60 6.56 -5.77 22.73
C VAL A 60 7.54 -4.60 22.67
N ASN A 61 7.20 -3.58 21.88
CA ASN A 61 7.86 -2.29 21.89
C ASN A 61 7.28 -1.41 23.01
N PRO A 62 8.04 -1.12 24.07
CA PRO A 62 7.53 -0.37 25.22
C PRO A 62 7.38 1.13 24.96
N LYS A 63 7.86 1.62 23.81
CA LYS A 63 7.80 3.05 23.45
C LYS A 63 6.49 3.45 22.79
N SER A 64 5.61 2.49 22.51
CA SER A 64 4.36 2.71 21.78
C SER A 64 3.16 2.14 22.54
N ASN A 65 1.96 2.42 22.06
CA ASN A 65 0.70 1.93 22.59
C ASN A 65 -0.30 1.73 21.43
N LEU A 66 -1.47 1.14 21.68
CA LEU A 66 -2.49 0.91 20.65
C LEU A 66 -3.47 2.07 20.42
N GLY A 67 -3.52 3.07 21.31
CA GLY A 67 -4.38 4.24 21.11
C GLY A 67 -5.86 3.93 20.90
N ALA A 68 -6.49 4.62 19.96
CA ALA A 68 -7.84 4.33 19.44
C ALA A 68 -7.98 2.89 18.94
N LEU A 69 -6.90 2.26 18.48
CA LEU A 69 -6.90 0.85 18.05
C LEU A 69 -6.89 -0.13 19.22
N ARG A 70 -7.01 0.32 20.48
CA ARG A 70 -7.50 -0.53 21.57
C ARG A 70 -8.91 -1.04 21.26
N ASN A 71 -9.72 -0.22 20.59
CA ASN A 71 -11.00 -0.66 20.05
C ASN A 71 -10.79 -1.83 19.09
N ARG A 72 -11.40 -2.96 19.44
CA ARG A 72 -11.22 -4.22 18.70
C ARG A 72 -11.87 -4.17 17.32
N GLN A 73 -13.00 -3.48 17.16
CA GLN A 73 -13.67 -3.33 15.87
C GLN A 73 -12.82 -2.47 14.93
N VAL A 74 -12.31 -1.32 15.38
CA VAL A 74 -11.42 -0.46 14.57
C VAL A 74 -10.13 -1.18 14.19
N ARG A 75 -9.51 -1.91 15.14
CA ARG A 75 -8.29 -2.67 14.84
C ARG A 75 -8.55 -3.79 13.84
N GLN A 76 -9.66 -4.52 13.98
CA GLN A 76 -10.00 -5.61 13.07
C GLN A 76 -10.49 -5.13 11.70
N SER A 77 -11.10 -3.95 11.60
CA SER A 77 -11.59 -3.44 10.32
C SER A 77 -10.44 -3.14 9.35
N VAL A 78 -9.27 -2.71 9.85
CA VAL A 78 -8.05 -2.56 9.03
C VAL A 78 -7.62 -3.91 8.45
N ILE A 79 -7.69 -4.98 9.25
CA ILE A 79 -7.38 -6.35 8.81
C ILE A 79 -8.42 -6.83 7.78
N VAL A 80 -9.72 -6.59 8.04
CA VAL A 80 -10.81 -6.91 7.11
C VAL A 80 -10.65 -6.13 5.81
N SER A 81 -10.25 -4.86 5.87
CA SER A 81 -10.02 -4.03 4.69
C SER A 81 -8.93 -4.62 3.81
N ALA A 82 -7.77 -4.97 4.38
CA ALA A 82 -6.71 -5.64 3.65
C ALA A 82 -7.16 -7.00 3.09
N ALA A 83 -7.89 -7.79 3.88
CA ALA A 83 -8.40 -9.10 3.50
C ALA A 83 -9.36 -9.04 2.30
N LEU A 84 -10.38 -8.18 2.37
CA LEU A 84 -11.40 -8.08 1.32
C LEU A 84 -10.85 -7.44 0.06
N SER A 85 -9.94 -6.46 0.16
CA SER A 85 -9.23 -5.92 -1.00
C SER A 85 -8.32 -6.96 -1.67
N ALA A 86 -7.67 -7.83 -0.88
CA ALA A 86 -6.89 -8.92 -1.46
C ALA A 86 -7.80 -9.96 -2.12
N ILE A 87 -8.93 -10.32 -1.51
CA ILE A 87 -9.93 -11.22 -2.09
C ILE A 87 -10.45 -10.66 -3.42
N SER A 88 -10.81 -9.37 -3.49
CA SER A 88 -11.38 -8.79 -4.71
C SER A 88 -10.44 -8.91 -5.91
N VAL A 89 -9.14 -8.65 -5.70
CA VAL A 89 -8.10 -8.88 -6.71
C VAL A 89 -7.84 -10.37 -6.91
N GLY A 90 -7.82 -11.17 -5.86
CA GLY A 90 -7.60 -12.62 -5.91
C GLY A 90 -8.63 -13.37 -6.76
N LEU A 91 -9.88 -12.91 -6.78
CA LEU A 91 -10.97 -13.50 -7.56
C LEU A 91 -10.95 -13.12 -9.04
N HIS A 92 -10.66 -11.86 -9.37
CA HIS A 92 -10.83 -11.34 -10.74
C HIS A 92 -9.53 -10.90 -11.41
N GLY A 93 -8.58 -10.43 -10.63
CA GLY A 93 -7.39 -9.74 -11.10
C GLY A 93 -6.11 -10.58 -11.09
N ARG A 94 -6.04 -11.57 -10.20
CA ARG A 94 -4.83 -12.38 -10.01
C ARG A 94 -4.58 -13.29 -11.22
N GLY A 95 -3.43 -13.15 -11.84
CA GLY A 95 -3.07 -13.94 -13.01
C GLY A 95 -3.92 -13.62 -14.24
N SER A 96 -4.61 -12.47 -14.26
CA SER A 96 -5.49 -12.05 -15.36
C SER A 96 -4.77 -11.97 -16.70
N LEU A 97 -3.46 -11.70 -16.71
CA LEU A 97 -2.65 -11.70 -17.92
C LEU A 97 -2.59 -13.09 -18.58
N ASN A 98 -2.72 -14.17 -17.79
CA ASN A 98 -2.71 -15.54 -18.31
C ASN A 98 -3.96 -15.89 -19.12
N ALA A 99 -5.05 -15.13 -18.96
CA ALA A 99 -6.26 -15.26 -19.76
C ALA A 99 -6.14 -14.58 -21.14
N VAL A 100 -5.14 -13.70 -21.33
CA VAL A 100 -4.89 -13.01 -22.58
C VAL A 100 -4.02 -13.89 -23.50
N PRO A 101 -4.41 -14.13 -24.77
CA PRO A 101 -3.55 -14.85 -25.71
C PRO A 101 -2.17 -14.20 -25.83
N LYS A 102 -1.09 -15.00 -25.75
CA LYS A 102 0.30 -14.48 -25.69
C LYS A 102 0.68 -13.46 -26.77
N HIS A 103 0.11 -13.58 -27.97
CA HIS A 103 0.38 -12.65 -29.08
C HIS A 103 -0.34 -11.30 -28.97
N LEU A 104 -1.33 -11.18 -28.07
CA LEU A 104 -2.07 -9.96 -27.75
C LEU A 104 -1.56 -9.30 -26.46
N VAL A 105 -0.59 -9.91 -25.76
CA VAL A 105 0.00 -9.34 -24.55
C VAL A 105 0.92 -8.19 -24.95
N THR A 106 0.45 -6.96 -24.73
CA THR A 106 1.22 -5.72 -24.89
C THR A 106 1.44 -5.05 -23.53
N ASN A 107 2.35 -4.07 -23.46
CA ASN A 107 2.53 -3.25 -22.25
C ASN A 107 1.23 -2.52 -21.88
N GLU A 108 0.49 -2.02 -22.88
CA GLU A 108 -0.79 -1.35 -22.67
C GLU A 108 -1.83 -2.27 -22.04
N VAL A 109 -1.97 -3.51 -22.54
CA VAL A 109 -2.86 -4.52 -21.94
C VAL A 109 -2.45 -4.81 -20.49
N LYS A 110 -1.14 -4.97 -20.24
CA LYS A 110 -0.61 -5.20 -18.89
C LYS A 110 -0.93 -4.03 -17.95
N ASP A 111 -0.73 -2.80 -18.40
CA ASP A 111 -1.01 -1.59 -17.61
C ASP A 111 -2.50 -1.38 -17.36
N ASN A 112 -3.36 -1.71 -18.33
CA ASN A 112 -4.81 -1.72 -18.15
C ASN A 112 -5.26 -2.72 -17.07
N LEU A 113 -4.71 -3.93 -17.09
CA LEU A 113 -5.01 -4.95 -16.08
C LEU A 113 -4.49 -4.54 -14.69
N LYS A 114 -3.30 -3.92 -14.61
CA LYS A 114 -2.76 -3.39 -13.36
C LYS A 114 -3.68 -2.31 -12.77
N ARG A 115 -4.07 -1.31 -13.59
CA ARG A 115 -5.03 -0.26 -13.19
C ARG A 115 -6.37 -0.84 -12.74
N ALA A 116 -6.85 -1.91 -13.38
CA ALA A 116 -8.07 -2.59 -12.96
C ALA A 116 -7.94 -3.25 -11.58
N ASN A 117 -6.80 -3.86 -11.29
CA ASN A 117 -6.52 -4.42 -9.96
C ASN A 117 -6.44 -3.31 -8.90
N ASP A 118 -5.67 -2.24 -9.15
CA ASP A 118 -5.52 -1.11 -8.24
C ASP A 118 -6.88 -0.46 -7.92
N ARG A 119 -7.68 -0.17 -8.96
CA ARG A 119 -9.04 0.35 -8.81
C ARG A 119 -9.92 -0.53 -7.94
N THR A 120 -9.91 -1.83 -8.19
CA THR A 120 -10.77 -2.78 -7.48
C THR A 120 -10.35 -2.90 -6.01
N ALA A 121 -9.05 -2.97 -5.74
CA ALA A 121 -8.52 -3.00 -4.39
C ALA A 121 -8.81 -1.69 -3.64
N ALA A 122 -8.58 -0.53 -4.26
CA ALA A 122 -8.83 0.79 -3.68
C ALA A 122 -10.32 1.01 -3.38
N GLN A 123 -11.19 0.57 -4.29
CA GLN A 123 -12.64 0.64 -4.11
C GLN A 123 -13.07 -0.16 -2.87
N VAL A 124 -12.71 -1.44 -2.80
CA VAL A 124 -13.10 -2.31 -1.68
C VAL A 124 -12.47 -1.81 -0.37
N MET A 125 -11.23 -1.32 -0.43
CA MET A 125 -10.54 -0.76 0.73
C MET A 125 -11.31 0.44 1.30
N ALA A 126 -11.64 1.41 0.45
CA ALA A 126 -12.39 2.60 0.83
C ALA A 126 -13.82 2.27 1.32
N GLU A 127 -14.53 1.33 0.67
CA GLU A 127 -15.86 0.88 1.09
C GLU A 127 -15.84 0.27 2.51
N VAL A 128 -14.85 -0.57 2.82
CA VAL A 128 -14.68 -1.17 4.16
C VAL A 128 -14.40 -0.10 5.21
N LEU A 129 -13.48 0.83 4.92
CA LEU A 129 -13.12 1.91 5.84
C LEU A 129 -14.30 2.84 6.10
N GLN A 130 -15.02 3.27 5.05
CA GLN A 130 -16.21 4.11 5.17
C GLN A 130 -17.31 3.43 5.99
N THR A 131 -17.70 2.21 5.60
CA THR A 131 -18.76 1.44 6.27
C THR A 131 -18.43 1.22 7.74
N THR A 132 -17.16 0.93 8.05
CA THR A 132 -16.74 0.78 9.45
C THR A 132 -16.89 2.10 10.20
N ALA A 133 -16.29 3.18 9.69
CA ALA A 133 -16.26 4.45 10.40
C ALA A 133 -17.66 5.05 10.61
N GLU A 134 -18.62 4.73 9.73
CA GLU A 134 -20.02 5.12 9.87
C GLU A 134 -20.81 4.28 10.89
N THR A 135 -20.45 3.01 11.06
CA THR A 135 -21.22 2.06 11.89
C THR A 135 -20.71 1.93 13.32
N LEU A 136 -19.61 2.62 13.67
CA LEU A 136 -19.09 2.64 15.04
C LEU A 136 -20.08 3.29 16.02
N PRO A 137 -20.24 2.71 17.22
CA PRO A 137 -21.13 3.24 18.25
C PRO A 137 -20.62 4.59 18.77
N VAL A 138 -21.55 5.38 19.32
CA VAL A 138 -21.24 6.69 19.92
C VAL A 138 -20.16 6.53 20.99
N GLY A 139 -19.14 7.38 20.94
CA GLY A 139 -18.02 7.35 21.89
C GLY A 139 -16.81 6.53 21.44
N GLU A 140 -16.94 5.75 20.36
CA GLU A 140 -15.86 4.99 19.73
C GLU A 140 -15.58 5.47 18.29
N GLU A 141 -16.04 6.68 17.99
CA GLU A 141 -16.13 7.20 16.63
C GLU A 141 -14.76 7.65 16.13
N ILE A 142 -14.55 7.49 14.83
CA ILE A 142 -13.29 7.85 14.19
C ILE A 142 -13.55 8.64 12.91
N ILE A 143 -12.54 9.40 12.54
CA ILE A 143 -12.34 9.88 11.17
C ILE A 143 -11.03 9.26 10.68
N ILE A 144 -11.03 8.74 9.45
CA ILE A 144 -9.81 8.26 8.81
C ILE A 144 -9.51 9.15 7.61
N GLU A 145 -8.38 9.84 7.63
CA GLU A 145 -7.88 10.64 6.52
C GLU A 145 -6.82 9.85 5.74
N SER A 146 -6.98 9.69 4.44
CA SER A 146 -5.90 9.23 3.56
C SER A 146 -4.85 10.32 3.41
N ALA A 147 -3.68 10.13 4.03
CA ALA A 147 -2.63 11.16 4.11
C ALA A 147 -1.35 10.78 3.33
N ILE A 148 -1.15 9.49 3.06
CA ILE A 148 -0.01 8.95 2.31
C ILE A 148 -0.53 7.96 1.27
N THR A 149 -0.25 8.19 0.00
CA THR A 149 -0.60 7.25 -1.09
C THR A 149 0.45 7.31 -2.20
N GLU A 150 0.50 6.29 -3.05
CA GLU A 150 1.23 6.25 -4.33
C GLU A 150 0.70 7.27 -5.38
N GLY A 151 -0.16 8.22 -4.98
CA GLY A 151 -1.04 8.95 -5.88
C GLY A 151 -0.79 10.45 -6.02
N VAL A 152 -0.29 10.84 -7.21
CA VAL A 152 -0.11 12.18 -7.80
C VAL A 152 0.57 13.27 -6.98
N ARG A 153 1.86 13.44 -7.28
CA ARG A 153 2.25 14.64 -8.04
C ARG A 153 2.99 14.19 -9.29
N VAL A 154 3.03 15.03 -10.32
CA VAL A 154 3.78 14.78 -11.57
C VAL A 154 5.09 14.09 -11.21
N LYS A 155 5.26 12.81 -11.59
CA LYS A 155 6.57 12.16 -11.50
C LYS A 155 7.45 12.95 -12.45
N PRO A 156 8.42 13.74 -11.99
CA PRO A 156 9.13 14.64 -12.88
C PRO A 156 9.89 13.84 -13.93
N GLY A 157 9.65 14.19 -15.21
CA GLY A 157 10.10 13.40 -16.36
C GLY A 157 9.23 12.20 -16.76
N VAL A 158 8.10 11.94 -16.08
CA VAL A 158 7.08 10.93 -16.45
C VAL A 158 5.69 11.57 -16.43
N GLU A 159 4.98 11.43 -17.54
CA GLU A 159 3.69 12.08 -17.80
C GLU A 159 2.62 11.78 -16.74
N ALA A 160 1.80 12.78 -16.42
CA ALA A 160 0.79 12.70 -15.36
C ALA A 160 -0.29 11.64 -15.66
N GLY A 161 -0.43 10.68 -14.75
CA GLY A 161 -1.42 9.60 -14.78
C GLY A 161 -1.08 8.49 -13.78
N GLY A 162 -1.36 8.71 -12.49
CA GLY A 162 -1.19 7.67 -11.47
C GLY A 162 -2.22 6.54 -11.63
N ASN A 163 -1.91 5.36 -11.11
CA ASN A 163 -2.89 4.29 -10.99
C ASN A 163 -4.06 4.74 -10.08
N PRO A 164 -5.29 4.25 -10.30
CA PRO A 164 -6.41 4.51 -9.40
C PRO A 164 -6.04 4.10 -7.96
N THR A 165 -6.24 5.00 -6.99
CA THR A 165 -5.87 4.79 -5.59
C THR A 165 -6.86 5.49 -4.66
N ILE A 166 -6.68 5.37 -3.34
CA ILE A 166 -7.38 6.23 -2.38
C ILE A 166 -6.72 7.60 -2.35
N ALA A 167 -7.43 8.60 -2.85
CA ALA A 167 -6.94 9.97 -2.97
C ALA A 167 -6.38 10.54 -1.64
N VAL A 168 -5.29 11.30 -1.71
CA VAL A 168 -4.85 12.11 -0.56
C VAL A 168 -5.95 13.10 -0.20
N GLY A 169 -6.25 13.20 1.09
CA GLY A 169 -7.34 14.02 1.61
C GLY A 169 -8.72 13.35 1.53
N ALA A 170 -8.83 12.12 1.04
CA ALA A 170 -10.06 11.34 1.22
C ALA A 170 -10.33 11.14 2.72
N VAL A 171 -11.56 11.42 3.15
CA VAL A 171 -11.95 11.35 4.56
C VAL A 171 -13.09 10.35 4.73
N PHE A 172 -12.87 9.36 5.59
CA PHE A 172 -13.84 8.34 5.95
C PHE A 172 -14.42 8.59 7.34
N GLY A 173 -15.73 8.41 7.50
CA GLY A 173 -16.44 8.63 8.76
C GLY A 173 -17.87 9.10 8.59
N LYS A 174 -18.56 9.25 9.72
CA LYS A 174 -19.94 9.75 9.76
C LYS A 174 -20.05 11.14 9.12
N PRO A 175 -21.14 11.45 8.38
CA PRO A 175 -21.32 12.75 7.71
C PRO A 175 -21.06 13.96 8.62
N GLU A 176 -21.59 13.94 9.85
CA GLU A 176 -21.44 15.00 10.85
C GLU A 176 -20.00 15.20 11.35
N HIS A 177 -19.17 14.16 11.27
CA HIS A 177 -17.75 14.21 11.63
C HIS A 177 -16.92 14.70 10.44
N ARG A 178 -17.20 14.19 9.24
CA ARG A 178 -16.56 14.66 8.00
C ARG A 178 -16.80 16.14 7.76
N ALA A 179 -18.00 16.64 8.07
CA ALA A 179 -18.32 18.07 7.99
C ALA A 179 -17.46 18.96 8.92
N LYS A 180 -16.85 18.39 9.96
CA LYS A 180 -15.94 19.07 10.90
C LYS A 180 -14.46 18.81 10.59
N TYR A 181 -14.15 18.10 9.52
CA TYR A 181 -12.77 17.86 9.11
C TYR A 181 -12.03 19.20 8.89
N GLY A 182 -10.81 19.29 9.41
CA GLY A 182 -10.03 20.53 9.46
C GLY A 182 -10.41 21.51 10.59
N LEU A 183 -11.47 21.22 11.35
CA LEU A 183 -11.87 21.95 12.55
C LEU A 183 -11.58 21.13 13.81
N LYS A 184 -11.84 21.73 14.98
CA LYS A 184 -11.74 21.00 16.25
C LYS A 184 -12.81 19.90 16.31
N LEU A 185 -12.37 18.65 16.27
CA LEU A 185 -13.23 17.48 16.43
C LEU A 185 -13.75 17.35 17.87
N PRO A 186 -14.91 16.70 18.09
CA PRO A 186 -15.37 16.33 19.42
C PRO A 186 -14.33 15.46 20.14
N GLN A 187 -14.27 15.53 21.48
CA GLN A 187 -13.28 14.78 22.27
C GLN A 187 -13.41 13.26 22.14
N ASN A 188 -14.58 12.77 21.78
CA ASN A 188 -14.90 11.35 21.61
C ASN A 188 -14.71 10.85 20.17
N VAL A 189 -14.11 11.67 19.29
CA VAL A 189 -13.83 11.30 17.90
C VAL A 189 -12.32 11.32 17.67
N SER A 190 -11.74 10.17 17.36
CA SER A 190 -10.32 10.06 17.05
C SER A 190 -10.06 10.33 15.56
N LEU A 191 -9.07 11.16 15.25
CA LEU A 191 -8.55 11.31 13.89
C LEU A 191 -7.42 10.30 13.67
N LEU A 192 -7.53 9.50 12.61
CA LEU A 192 -6.53 8.55 12.17
C LEU A 192 -6.02 8.94 10.78
N SER A 193 -4.71 8.82 10.57
CA SER A 193 -4.08 8.94 9.27
C SER A 193 -3.86 7.57 8.65
N LEU A 194 -4.35 7.40 7.42
CA LEU A 194 -4.14 6.25 6.56
C LEU A 194 -2.97 6.53 5.61
N GLY A 195 -2.04 5.58 5.56
CA GLY A 195 -1.10 5.43 4.46
C GLY A 195 -1.39 4.15 3.70
N ASN A 196 -1.35 4.20 2.37
CA ASN A 196 -1.58 3.02 1.55
C ASN A 196 -0.69 3.01 0.30
N ASP A 197 -0.34 1.80 -0.09
CA ASP A 197 0.11 1.46 -1.43
C ASP A 197 -0.79 0.30 -1.83
N VAL A 198 -1.84 0.61 -2.61
CA VAL A 198 -3.04 -0.23 -2.66
C VAL A 198 -2.69 -1.68 -3.04
N ILE A 199 -1.69 -1.87 -3.91
CA ILE A 199 -1.10 -3.16 -4.23
C ILE A 199 0.42 -3.02 -4.42
N ASP A 200 1.22 -3.60 -3.52
CA ASP A 200 2.64 -3.81 -3.79
C ASP A 200 2.79 -5.00 -4.76
N GLY A 201 3.56 -4.78 -5.84
CA GLY A 201 3.73 -5.75 -6.91
C GLY A 201 2.50 -5.87 -7.82
N THR A 202 1.97 -4.76 -8.33
CA THR A 202 0.87 -4.74 -9.32
C THR A 202 1.15 -5.65 -10.52
N THR A 203 2.38 -5.64 -11.04
CA THR A 203 2.83 -6.56 -12.11
C THR A 203 2.72 -8.02 -11.69
N LYS A 204 3.20 -8.34 -10.48
CA LYS A 204 3.13 -9.70 -9.92
C LYS A 204 1.68 -10.15 -9.75
N SER A 205 0.77 -9.25 -9.39
CA SER A 205 -0.65 -9.55 -9.25
C SER A 205 -1.27 -10.03 -10.58
N VAL A 206 -1.07 -9.30 -11.68
CA VAL A 206 -1.65 -9.65 -12.99
C VAL A 206 -0.97 -10.85 -13.64
N GLU A 207 0.31 -11.09 -13.35
CA GLU A 207 1.04 -12.29 -13.80
C GLU A 207 0.69 -13.53 -12.95
N GLY A 208 0.21 -13.33 -11.73
CA GLY A 208 0.02 -14.39 -10.74
C GLY A 208 1.35 -14.85 -10.11
N SER A 209 2.39 -14.02 -10.20
CA SER A 209 3.70 -14.28 -9.60
C SER A 209 3.69 -13.97 -8.09
N HIS A 210 4.68 -14.46 -7.36
CA HIS A 210 4.72 -14.44 -5.90
C HIS A 210 4.73 -13.04 -5.29
N SER A 211 4.34 -12.96 -4.02
CA SER A 211 4.57 -11.82 -3.12
C SER A 211 3.93 -10.51 -3.56
N SER A 212 2.78 -10.56 -4.23
CA SER A 212 1.89 -9.42 -4.39
C SER A 212 0.84 -9.38 -3.27
N PHE A 213 0.56 -8.20 -2.74
CA PHE A 213 -0.36 -8.02 -1.62
C PHE A 213 -0.93 -6.60 -1.61
N THR A 214 -2.09 -6.44 -0.99
CA THR A 214 -2.64 -5.12 -0.68
C THR A 214 -1.94 -4.54 0.55
N ALA A 215 -1.67 -3.23 0.59
CA ALA A 215 -0.94 -2.64 1.71
C ALA A 215 -1.60 -1.38 2.28
N MET A 216 -1.74 -1.37 3.61
CA MET A 216 -2.14 -0.17 4.34
C MET A 216 -1.56 -0.09 5.74
N VAL A 217 -1.45 1.14 6.23
CA VAL A 217 -1.12 1.51 7.60
C VAL A 217 -2.10 2.56 8.09
N VAL A 218 -2.63 2.39 9.30
CA VAL A 218 -3.49 3.36 9.97
C VAL A 218 -2.84 3.73 11.30
N THR A 219 -2.70 5.02 11.59
CA THR A 219 -2.07 5.52 12.80
C THR A 219 -2.78 6.76 13.33
N GLU A 220 -2.77 6.97 14.64
CA GLU A 220 -3.18 8.24 15.27
C GLU A 220 -2.19 9.37 15.02
N SER A 221 -0.99 9.06 14.54
CA SER A 221 -0.01 10.08 14.22
C SER A 221 -0.47 10.92 13.03
N GLY A 222 -0.49 12.24 13.21
CA GLY A 222 -0.58 13.17 12.09
C GLY A 222 0.63 13.07 11.15
N VAL A 223 0.41 13.48 9.90
CA VAL A 223 1.45 13.64 8.87
C VAL A 223 1.86 15.11 8.82
N LYS A 224 3.11 15.41 9.11
CA LYS A 224 3.63 16.79 9.12
C LYS A 224 4.30 17.21 7.81
N ARG A 225 4.82 16.24 7.06
CA ARG A 225 5.44 16.46 5.75
C ARG A 225 5.04 15.33 4.82
N HIS A 226 4.45 15.70 3.69
CA HIS A 226 4.19 14.73 2.63
C HIS A 226 5.48 14.43 1.87
N LEU A 227 5.72 13.15 1.60
CA LEU A 227 6.75 12.76 0.66
C LEU A 227 6.26 13.04 -0.76
N PRO A 228 7.07 13.69 -1.61
CA PRO A 228 6.74 13.79 -3.03
C PRO A 228 6.79 12.39 -3.66
N ASP A 229 5.92 12.14 -4.62
CA ASP A 229 5.90 10.90 -5.41
C ASP A 229 7.13 10.83 -6.32
N THR A 230 8.23 10.34 -5.76
CA THR A 230 9.54 10.15 -6.42
C THR A 230 10.26 8.96 -5.81
N TYR A 231 11.47 8.68 -6.28
CA TYR A 231 12.32 7.66 -5.70
C TYR A 231 13.02 8.12 -4.41
N VAL A 232 13.09 7.22 -3.44
CA VAL A 232 13.81 7.37 -2.17
C VAL A 232 14.93 6.36 -2.12
N GLN A 233 16.17 6.84 -1.95
CA GLN A 233 17.26 5.99 -1.50
C GLN A 233 17.08 5.72 -0.01
N ARG A 234 17.12 4.46 0.40
CA ARG A 234 16.82 4.04 1.77
C ARG A 234 17.94 3.25 2.43
N TRP A 235 18.08 3.53 3.72
CA TRP A 235 18.95 2.84 4.66
C TRP A 235 18.10 2.36 5.81
N MET A 236 17.81 1.06 5.84
CA MET A 236 16.88 0.46 6.78
C MET A 236 17.57 -0.72 7.48
N ALA A 237 17.27 -0.91 8.76
CA ALA A 237 17.69 -2.09 9.50
C ALA A 237 16.62 -2.52 10.49
N GLY A 238 16.54 -3.82 10.78
CA GLY A 238 15.67 -4.37 11.81
C GLY A 238 16.05 -3.98 13.25
N VAL A 239 17.11 -3.19 13.42
CA VAL A 239 17.63 -2.67 14.69
C VAL A 239 17.87 -1.17 14.56
N HIS A 240 17.97 -0.49 15.69
CA HIS A 240 18.40 0.90 15.75
C HIS A 240 19.91 1.01 15.45
N PHE A 241 20.31 2.01 14.67
CA PHE A 241 21.69 2.32 14.31
C PHE A 241 22.00 3.81 14.51
N GLU A 242 23.29 4.16 14.52
CA GLU A 242 23.70 5.57 14.60
C GLU A 242 23.35 6.29 13.30
N GLU A 243 22.62 7.42 13.39
CA GLU A 243 22.26 8.19 12.20
C GLU A 243 23.51 8.80 11.55
N PHE A 244 23.55 8.77 10.22
CA PHE A 244 24.65 9.29 9.43
C PHE A 244 24.13 10.16 8.30
N ASN A 245 24.99 11.04 7.76
CA ASN A 245 24.67 11.81 6.56
C ASN A 245 24.92 10.92 5.33
N PRO A 246 23.88 10.53 4.56
CA PRO A 246 24.06 9.60 3.45
C PRO A 246 24.82 10.19 2.25
N ARG A 247 25.06 11.52 2.22
CA ARG A 247 25.90 12.17 1.21
C ARG A 247 27.39 12.06 1.50
N GLU A 248 27.76 11.88 2.77
CA GLU A 248 29.15 11.97 3.23
C GLU A 248 29.71 10.61 3.63
N THR A 249 28.85 9.61 3.83
CA THR A 249 29.23 8.28 4.33
C THR A 249 29.28 7.28 3.19
N LYS A 250 30.36 6.48 3.09
CA LYS A 250 30.49 5.48 2.03
C LYS A 250 29.65 4.24 2.31
N LEU A 251 29.25 3.51 1.26
CA LEU A 251 28.44 2.29 1.37
C LEU A 251 29.03 1.25 2.35
N VAL A 252 30.35 1.05 2.32
CA VAL A 252 31.02 0.05 3.20
C VAL A 252 31.01 0.50 4.65
N GLU A 253 31.27 1.80 4.92
CA GLU A 253 31.19 2.38 6.27
C GLU A 253 29.76 2.27 6.83
N ILE A 254 28.74 2.49 5.98
CA ILE A 254 27.33 2.29 6.37
C ILE A 254 27.05 0.81 6.71
N ALA A 255 27.60 -0.13 5.93
CA ALA A 255 27.47 -1.56 6.22
C ALA A 255 28.14 -1.94 7.55
N GLU A 256 29.26 -1.32 7.90
CA GLU A 256 29.93 -1.49 9.19
C GLU A 256 29.07 -0.98 10.34
N ILE A 257 28.47 0.22 10.21
CA ILE A 257 27.53 0.77 11.20
C ILE A 257 26.35 -0.19 11.43
N MET A 258 25.75 -0.71 10.35
CA MET A 258 24.61 -1.62 10.46
C MET A 258 25.02 -3.00 11.02
N ALA A 259 26.17 -3.54 10.62
CA ALA A 259 26.69 -4.79 11.17
C ALA A 259 26.94 -4.67 12.68
N GLN A 260 27.56 -3.56 13.12
CA GLN A 260 27.79 -3.28 14.54
C GLN A 260 26.46 -3.13 15.30
N ALA A 261 25.47 -2.46 14.73
CA ALA A 261 24.14 -2.30 15.33
C ALA A 261 23.42 -3.64 15.55
N HIS A 262 23.59 -4.59 14.63
CA HIS A 262 23.09 -5.97 14.76
C HIS A 262 23.94 -6.82 15.73
N GLY A 263 25.06 -6.31 16.22
CA GLY A 263 26.02 -7.08 17.04
C GLY A 263 26.81 -8.11 16.24
N TYR A 264 26.89 -7.97 14.92
CA TYR A 264 27.68 -8.86 14.07
C TYR A 264 29.17 -8.56 14.18
N SER A 265 29.99 -9.63 14.13
CA SER A 265 31.45 -9.52 14.20
C SER A 265 32.05 -8.81 12.98
N SER A 266 31.34 -8.83 11.85
CA SER A 266 31.84 -8.40 10.53
C SER A 266 30.69 -8.27 9.53
N VAL A 267 30.93 -7.51 8.45
CA VAL A 267 29.93 -7.18 7.42
C VAL A 267 29.49 -8.38 6.57
N ASP A 268 30.25 -9.49 6.53
CA ASP A 268 29.93 -10.70 5.75
C ASP A 268 28.73 -11.49 6.30
N LYS A 269 28.32 -11.19 7.54
CA LYS A 269 27.09 -11.69 8.17
C LYS A 269 25.85 -10.90 7.75
N LEU A 270 26.04 -9.70 7.21
CA LEU A 270 24.96 -8.82 6.80
C LEU A 270 24.38 -9.27 5.46
N SER A 271 23.06 -9.20 5.33
CA SER A 271 22.38 -9.19 4.05
C SER A 271 21.61 -7.88 3.86
N THR A 272 21.65 -7.36 2.64
CA THR A 272 20.97 -6.13 2.25
C THR A 272 20.11 -6.35 1.02
N PHE A 273 18.80 -6.15 1.14
CA PHE A 273 17.90 -6.36 0.00
C PHE A 273 18.03 -5.26 -1.05
N PHE A 274 17.85 -5.64 -2.32
CA PHE A 274 17.72 -4.73 -3.46
C PHE A 274 16.61 -5.14 -4.43
N LEU A 275 16.00 -4.18 -5.14
CA LEU A 275 15.37 -4.49 -6.41
C LEU A 275 16.41 -4.74 -7.51
N ASP A 276 16.17 -5.68 -8.42
CA ASP A 276 17.03 -5.88 -9.60
C ASP A 276 16.79 -4.79 -10.63
N ARG A 277 17.60 -3.73 -10.55
CA ARG A 277 17.53 -2.55 -11.42
C ARG A 277 18.94 -2.08 -11.78
N PRO A 278 19.18 -1.55 -13.00
CA PRO A 278 20.50 -1.04 -13.40
C PRO A 278 21.07 0.00 -12.42
N ARG A 279 20.22 0.83 -11.82
CA ARG A 279 20.63 1.84 -10.80
C ARG A 279 21.20 1.24 -9.52
N HIS A 280 21.03 -0.05 -9.23
CA HIS A 280 21.50 -0.70 -8.01
C HIS A 280 22.81 -1.47 -8.19
N SER A 281 23.22 -1.77 -9.43
CA SER A 281 24.37 -2.65 -9.68
C SER A 281 25.65 -2.14 -9.02
N PHE A 282 25.91 -0.82 -9.07
CA PHE A 282 27.08 -0.24 -8.41
C PHE A 282 27.11 -0.50 -6.89
N ALA A 283 25.97 -0.30 -6.23
CA ALA A 283 25.86 -0.49 -4.78
C ALA A 283 26.01 -1.96 -4.41
N MET A 284 25.31 -2.83 -5.15
CA MET A 284 25.39 -4.27 -4.93
C MET A 284 26.82 -4.78 -5.17
N ASP A 285 27.50 -4.35 -6.23
CA ASP A 285 28.88 -4.75 -6.54
C ASP A 285 29.85 -4.30 -5.45
N THR A 286 29.68 -3.06 -4.97
CA THR A 286 30.52 -2.49 -3.89
C THR A 286 30.34 -3.27 -2.59
N LEU A 287 29.10 -3.57 -2.20
CA LEU A 287 28.78 -4.30 -0.97
C LEU A 287 29.19 -5.78 -1.06
N ASN A 288 28.99 -6.42 -2.22
CA ASN A 288 29.44 -7.80 -2.43
C ASN A 288 30.97 -7.93 -2.37
N LYS A 289 31.74 -6.95 -2.90
CA LYS A 289 33.20 -6.92 -2.75
C LYS A 289 33.64 -6.82 -1.28
N ALA A 290 32.84 -6.17 -0.44
CA ALA A 290 33.05 -6.10 1.01
C ALA A 290 32.57 -7.36 1.78
N GLY A 291 31.95 -8.33 1.09
CA GLY A 291 31.48 -9.59 1.69
C GLY A 291 29.99 -9.60 2.07
N VAL A 292 29.30 -8.47 1.95
CA VAL A 292 27.86 -8.34 2.27
C VAL A 292 27.03 -9.10 1.22
N ALA A 293 26.01 -9.84 1.66
CA ALA A 293 25.05 -10.47 0.75
C ALA A 293 24.01 -9.46 0.23
N THR A 294 23.66 -9.54 -1.05
CA THR A 294 22.69 -8.69 -1.75
C THR A 294 21.57 -9.54 -2.36
N PRO A 295 20.68 -10.13 -1.54
CA PRO A 295 19.46 -10.76 -2.03
C PRO A 295 18.62 -9.74 -2.82
N PHE A 296 17.97 -10.17 -3.89
CA PHE A 296 17.14 -9.29 -4.69
C PHE A 296 15.83 -9.91 -5.17
N ASP A 297 14.88 -9.06 -5.52
CA ASP A 297 13.66 -9.40 -6.26
C ASP A 297 13.56 -8.49 -7.49
N LYS A 298 12.83 -8.91 -8.53
CA LYS A 298 12.57 -8.10 -9.71
C LYS A 298 11.49 -7.05 -9.47
N ASP A 299 10.65 -7.21 -8.46
CA ASP A 299 9.59 -6.27 -8.15
C ASP A 299 9.16 -6.39 -6.68
N GLY A 300 8.53 -5.38 -6.11
CA GLY A 300 8.02 -5.41 -4.73
C GLY A 300 9.12 -5.29 -3.68
N ASP A 301 9.25 -4.11 -3.11
CA ASP A 301 10.27 -3.78 -2.12
C ASP A 301 9.69 -3.47 -0.73
N LEU A 302 8.36 -3.42 -0.63
CA LEU A 302 7.65 -3.16 0.60
C LEU A 302 7.73 -4.36 1.56
N MET A 303 7.46 -5.59 1.09
CA MET A 303 7.56 -6.81 1.90
C MET A 303 8.93 -6.98 2.59
N PRO A 304 10.08 -6.91 1.89
CA PRO A 304 11.38 -7.00 2.54
C PRO A 304 11.61 -5.87 3.54
N GLY A 305 11.05 -4.67 3.32
CA GLY A 305 11.10 -3.56 4.28
C GLY A 305 10.30 -3.84 5.56
N ILE A 306 9.13 -4.48 5.43
CA ILE A 306 8.25 -4.84 6.55
C ILE A 306 8.85 -5.94 7.41
N VAL A 307 9.43 -6.98 6.80
CA VAL A 307 9.92 -8.19 7.51
C VAL A 307 11.41 -8.12 7.87
N LEU A 308 12.04 -6.98 7.62
CA LEU A 308 13.45 -6.72 7.90
C LEU A 308 13.80 -7.00 9.38
N GLY A 309 14.77 -7.87 9.61
CA GLY A 309 15.20 -8.31 10.94
C GLY A 309 14.12 -9.02 11.75
N LEU A 310 13.08 -9.57 11.10
CA LEU A 310 12.15 -10.47 11.78
C LEU A 310 12.89 -11.75 12.17
N GLU A 311 12.86 -12.07 13.46
CA GLU A 311 13.53 -13.25 14.01
C GLU A 311 13.03 -14.53 13.36
N GLY A 312 13.94 -15.45 13.07
CA GLY A 312 13.62 -16.74 12.45
C GLY A 312 13.50 -16.71 10.92
N LEU A 313 13.46 -15.55 10.26
CA LEU A 313 13.58 -15.48 8.81
C LEU A 313 15.04 -15.59 8.37
N ASN A 314 15.36 -16.71 7.72
CA ASN A 314 16.72 -17.03 7.29
C ASN A 314 16.74 -17.40 5.80
N PHE A 315 17.75 -16.90 5.09
CA PHE A 315 18.12 -17.39 3.78
C PHE A 315 18.72 -18.80 3.86
N PRO A 316 18.81 -19.53 2.73
CA PRO A 316 19.42 -20.87 2.71
C PRO A 316 20.88 -20.91 3.22
N ASP A 317 21.59 -19.78 3.15
CA ASP A 317 22.97 -19.61 3.63
C ASP A 317 23.05 -19.25 5.13
N SER A 318 21.92 -19.32 5.86
CA SER A 318 21.76 -18.97 7.28
C SER A 318 21.89 -17.49 7.64
N ARG A 319 22.03 -16.59 6.67
CA ARG A 319 21.92 -15.14 6.93
C ARG A 319 20.47 -14.76 7.13
N THR A 320 20.22 -13.76 7.97
CA THR A 320 18.89 -13.13 8.10
C THR A 320 18.74 -12.00 7.09
N LEU A 321 17.51 -11.70 6.65
CA LEU A 321 17.22 -10.44 5.96
C LEU A 321 17.35 -9.26 6.94
N SER A 322 18.49 -8.58 6.94
CA SER A 322 18.88 -7.68 8.04
C SER A 322 18.79 -6.19 7.73
N SER A 323 19.01 -5.79 6.48
CA SER A 323 19.10 -4.38 6.09
C SER A 323 18.67 -4.09 4.66
N MET A 324 18.58 -2.79 4.34
CA MET A 324 18.64 -2.22 2.99
C MET A 324 19.67 -1.09 3.06
N ILE A 325 20.69 -1.09 2.19
CA ILE A 325 21.78 -0.11 2.22
C ILE A 325 21.89 0.52 0.84
N GLY A 326 21.31 1.71 0.69
CA GLY A 326 21.39 2.46 -0.55
C GLY A 326 20.52 1.88 -1.66
N GLU A 327 19.57 1.02 -1.31
CA GLU A 327 18.48 0.59 -2.20
C GLU A 327 17.63 1.81 -2.58
N ILE A 328 17.14 1.88 -3.82
CA ILE A 328 16.32 2.98 -4.33
C ILE A 328 14.98 2.46 -4.88
N GLY A 329 13.90 2.74 -4.13
CA GLY A 329 12.52 2.39 -4.45
C GLY A 329 11.57 3.59 -4.32
N GLY A 330 10.27 3.35 -4.44
CA GLY A 330 9.27 4.42 -4.40
C GLY A 330 9.09 5.02 -3.00
N SER A 331 8.65 6.28 -2.97
CA SER A 331 8.45 7.03 -1.72
C SER A 331 7.26 6.54 -0.89
N ALA A 332 6.20 6.04 -1.53
CA ALA A 332 5.01 5.53 -0.86
C ALA A 332 5.33 4.21 -0.13
N GLU A 333 6.06 3.31 -0.79
CA GLU A 333 6.55 2.04 -0.24
C GLU A 333 7.47 2.29 0.96
N TRP A 334 8.33 3.32 0.89
CA TRP A 334 9.12 3.73 2.04
C TRP A 334 8.22 4.16 3.21
N ALA A 335 7.23 5.02 2.97
CA ALA A 335 6.36 5.53 4.03
C ALA A 335 5.52 4.43 4.69
N VAL A 336 4.92 3.54 3.88
CA VAL A 336 4.10 2.42 4.37
C VAL A 336 4.95 1.35 5.04
N GLY A 337 6.17 1.10 4.56
CA GLY A 337 7.07 0.08 5.11
C GLY A 337 7.83 0.48 6.37
N VAL A 338 8.12 1.77 6.57
CA VAL A 338 8.96 2.23 7.68
C VAL A 338 8.23 2.23 9.03
N LEU A 339 6.95 2.59 9.08
CA LEU A 339 6.17 2.54 10.32
C LEU A 339 6.19 1.16 10.99
N PRO A 340 5.79 0.06 10.31
CA PRO A 340 5.83 -1.26 10.92
C PRO A 340 7.24 -1.73 11.27
N LEU A 341 8.26 -1.33 10.50
CA LEU A 341 9.66 -1.58 10.87
C LEU A 341 10.02 -0.91 12.21
N VAL A 342 9.67 0.36 12.36
CA VAL A 342 9.97 1.18 13.53
C VAL A 342 9.18 0.71 14.76
N TRP A 343 7.94 0.27 14.58
CA TRP A 343 7.15 -0.36 15.65
C TRP A 343 7.79 -1.65 16.17
N ARG A 344 8.46 -2.42 15.31
CA ARG A 344 9.24 -3.62 15.73
C ARG A 344 10.60 -3.29 16.34
N GLY A 345 10.99 -2.01 16.39
CA GLY A 345 12.27 -1.55 16.96
C GLY A 345 13.39 -1.35 15.95
N GLY A 346 13.10 -1.41 14.65
CA GLY A 346 14.03 -1.04 13.58
C GLY A 346 14.14 0.47 13.37
N GLN A 347 14.94 0.86 12.38
CA GLN A 347 15.16 2.25 12.01
C GLN A 347 15.34 2.40 10.50
N ALA A 348 15.02 3.60 9.99
CA ALA A 348 15.17 3.95 8.60
C ALA A 348 15.62 5.40 8.41
N ILE A 349 16.54 5.60 7.47
CA ILE A 349 16.86 6.89 6.85
C ILE A 349 16.42 6.80 5.39
N GLY A 350 15.69 7.79 4.92
CA GLY A 350 15.35 7.98 3.50
C GLY A 350 16.06 9.23 2.97
N MET A 351 16.33 9.25 1.67
CA MET A 351 16.82 10.44 0.97
C MET A 351 16.20 10.50 -0.42
N LEU A 352 15.66 11.67 -0.79
CA LEU A 352 15.07 11.85 -2.13
C LEU A 352 16.16 11.68 -3.20
N THR A 353 15.78 11.06 -4.32
CA THR A 353 16.63 10.85 -5.50
C THR A 353 15.94 11.38 -6.75
N SER A 354 16.72 11.73 -7.76
CA SER A 354 16.21 12.18 -9.05
C SER A 354 15.67 10.99 -9.83
N GLN A 355 14.36 10.97 -10.05
CA GLN A 355 13.73 10.01 -10.93
C GLN A 355 14.17 10.23 -12.38
N SER A 356 14.25 11.48 -12.81
CA SER A 356 14.68 11.83 -14.16
C SER A 356 16.06 11.23 -14.47
N SER A 357 17.03 11.41 -13.59
CA SER A 357 18.37 10.84 -13.73
C SER A 357 18.37 9.31 -13.68
N LEU A 358 17.62 8.70 -12.76
CA LEU A 358 17.61 7.26 -12.54
C LEU A 358 16.86 6.44 -13.60
N THR A 359 16.05 7.09 -14.44
CA THR A 359 15.29 6.45 -15.53
C THR A 359 15.94 6.57 -16.90
N ARG A 360 17.07 7.29 -17.00
CA ARG A 360 17.84 7.40 -18.24
C ARG A 360 18.34 6.06 -18.72
N LYS A 361 18.13 5.78 -20.02
CA LYS A 361 18.52 4.51 -20.67
C LYS A 361 19.91 4.55 -21.30
N ASP A 362 20.49 5.74 -21.41
CA ASP A 362 21.76 6.02 -22.07
C ASP A 362 22.94 6.12 -21.10
N LEU A 363 22.70 5.99 -19.79
CA LEU A 363 23.72 5.97 -18.75
C LEU A 363 24.08 4.55 -18.31
N ALA A 364 25.36 4.31 -18.03
CA ALA A 364 25.80 3.08 -17.38
C ALA A 364 25.38 3.05 -15.89
N PRO A 365 25.32 1.85 -15.25
CA PRO A 365 24.96 1.71 -13.83
C PRO A 365 25.74 2.61 -12.85
N GLU A 366 27.04 2.79 -13.06
CA GLU A 366 27.87 3.66 -12.21
C GLU A 366 27.51 5.14 -12.39
N GLU A 367 27.18 5.55 -13.62
CA GLU A 367 26.73 6.91 -13.92
C GLU A 367 25.36 7.16 -13.31
N LEU A 368 24.40 6.22 -13.44
CA LEU A 368 23.11 6.31 -12.75
C LEU A 368 23.29 6.50 -11.24
N TRP A 369 24.22 5.77 -10.63
CA TRP A 369 24.51 5.93 -9.20
C TRP A 369 25.07 7.32 -8.89
N LYS A 370 26.00 7.85 -9.69
CA LYS A 370 26.56 9.21 -9.50
C LYS A 370 25.51 10.29 -9.70
N GLU A 371 24.63 10.12 -10.69
CA GLU A 371 23.62 11.09 -11.09
C GLU A 371 22.35 11.07 -10.23
N ARG A 372 22.20 10.11 -9.31
CA ARG A 372 20.97 9.91 -8.52
C ARG A 372 20.51 11.10 -7.66
N PHE A 373 21.37 12.11 -7.46
CA PHE A 373 21.04 13.34 -6.73
C PHE A 373 21.13 14.60 -7.60
N HIS A 374 21.24 14.46 -8.92
CA HIS A 374 21.15 15.57 -9.85
C HIS A 374 19.69 15.72 -10.27
N PHE A 375 19.03 16.69 -9.64
CA PHE A 375 17.61 16.96 -9.83
C PHE A 375 17.37 17.92 -11.00
N THR A 376 16.26 17.72 -11.72
CA THR A 376 15.74 18.72 -12.67
C THR A 376 15.11 19.91 -11.93
N GLU A 377 14.80 21.00 -12.65
CA GLU A 377 14.09 22.14 -12.08
C GLU A 377 12.72 21.74 -11.51
N GLU A 378 11.98 20.89 -12.23
CA GLU A 378 10.69 20.33 -11.77
C GLU A 378 10.85 19.53 -10.47
N GLU A 379 11.90 18.69 -10.37
CA GLU A 379 12.23 17.95 -9.15
C GLU A 379 12.57 18.89 -7.99
N PHE A 380 13.33 19.95 -8.25
CA PHE A 380 13.64 20.95 -7.22
C PHE A 380 12.38 21.67 -6.72
N MET A 381 11.43 21.98 -7.60
CA MET A 381 10.14 22.56 -7.20
C MET A 381 9.37 21.61 -6.28
N LEU A 382 9.30 20.32 -6.60
CA LEU A 382 8.66 19.31 -5.75
C LEU A 382 9.34 19.18 -4.38
N ILE A 383 10.68 19.17 -4.36
CA ILE A 383 11.48 19.12 -3.13
C ILE A 383 11.22 20.37 -2.26
N GLN A 384 11.13 21.54 -2.89
CA GLN A 384 10.85 22.79 -2.22
C GLN A 384 9.44 22.82 -1.63
N ASP A 385 8.43 22.40 -2.39
CA ASP A 385 7.03 22.32 -1.93
C ASP A 385 6.87 21.35 -0.76
N ALA A 386 7.59 20.22 -0.81
CA ALA A 386 7.62 19.23 0.26
C ALA A 386 8.53 19.63 1.44
N ARG A 387 9.25 20.76 1.33
CA ARG A 387 10.12 21.35 2.36
C ARG A 387 11.35 20.50 2.74
N PHE A 388 11.98 19.86 1.74
CA PHE A 388 13.19 19.03 1.89
C PHE A 388 14.51 19.72 1.47
N GLN A 389 14.49 21.00 1.10
CA GLN A 389 15.64 21.73 0.54
C GLN A 389 16.85 21.86 1.49
N ARG A 390 16.63 21.95 2.81
CA ARG A 390 17.73 22.10 3.80
C ARG A 390 18.30 20.77 4.30
N LYS A 391 17.48 19.73 4.31
CA LYS A 391 17.82 18.38 4.80
C LYS A 391 17.13 17.37 3.87
N PRO A 392 17.80 16.98 2.76
CA PRO A 392 17.18 16.12 1.74
C PRO A 392 17.08 14.65 2.16
N TYR A 393 17.71 14.29 3.29
CA TYR A 393 17.53 13.02 3.97
C TYR A 393 16.67 13.19 5.22
N PHE A 394 15.94 12.15 5.59
CA PHE A 394 14.88 12.21 6.59
C PHE A 394 14.73 10.88 7.30
N THR A 395 14.17 10.94 8.50
CA THR A 395 13.68 9.76 9.23
C THR A 395 12.15 9.81 9.28
N ILE A 396 11.52 8.76 9.81
CA ILE A 396 10.06 8.79 10.02
C ILE A 396 9.62 9.94 10.94
N LYS A 397 10.52 10.36 11.85
CA LYS A 397 10.31 11.53 12.73
C LYS A 397 10.41 12.85 11.98
N ASP A 398 10.73 12.91 10.70
CA ASP A 398 10.62 14.12 9.88
C ASP A 398 9.28 14.13 9.10
N ILE A 399 8.61 12.99 8.98
CA ILE A 399 7.36 12.78 8.21
C ILE A 399 6.11 12.79 9.10
N LEU A 400 6.21 12.21 10.30
CA LEU A 400 5.10 12.03 11.24
C LEU A 400 5.30 12.82 12.53
N ASP A 401 4.20 13.24 13.15
CA ASP A 401 4.20 13.94 14.43
C ASP A 401 4.67 13.04 15.58
N ASP A 402 4.06 11.85 15.72
CA ASP A 402 4.44 10.83 16.69
C ASP A 402 4.42 9.42 16.06
N PRO A 403 5.56 8.95 15.50
CA PRO A 403 5.64 7.61 14.93
C PRO A 403 5.30 6.45 15.89
N MET A 404 5.27 6.70 17.20
CA MET A 404 4.95 5.71 18.24
C MET A 404 3.48 5.77 18.69
N ALA A 405 2.65 6.65 18.11
CA ALA A 405 1.22 6.69 18.40
C ALA A 405 0.49 5.38 18.00
N GLY A 406 -0.75 5.23 18.44
CA GLY A 406 -1.57 4.04 18.16
C GLY A 406 -1.65 3.74 16.68
N GLY A 407 -1.28 2.53 16.26
CA GLY A 407 -1.22 2.20 14.85
C GLY A 407 -1.27 0.70 14.53
N ILE A 408 -1.69 0.39 13.31
CA ILE A 408 -1.74 -0.95 12.74
C ILE A 408 -1.43 -0.88 11.25
N SER A 409 -0.70 -1.86 10.76
CA SER A 409 -0.52 -2.12 9.34
C SER A 409 -1.04 -3.50 9.01
N ALA A 410 -1.65 -3.63 7.84
CA ALA A 410 -2.25 -4.87 7.38
C ALA A 410 -1.93 -5.07 5.89
N PHE A 411 -1.48 -6.28 5.56
CA PHE A 411 -0.98 -6.65 4.24
C PHE A 411 -1.68 -7.92 3.75
N GLY A 412 -2.66 -7.79 2.86
CA GLY A 412 -3.50 -8.90 2.39
C GLY A 412 -2.87 -9.62 1.20
N ALA A 413 -2.52 -10.90 1.35
CA ALA A 413 -1.81 -11.65 0.33
C ALA A 413 -2.70 -11.97 -0.88
N ILE A 414 -2.36 -11.42 -2.05
CA ILE A 414 -3.02 -11.74 -3.33
C ILE A 414 -2.39 -13.01 -3.90
N THR A 415 -1.06 -13.10 -3.88
CA THR A 415 -0.29 -14.27 -4.32
C THR A 415 0.58 -14.82 -3.19
N ASP A 416 1.07 -16.05 -3.36
CA ASP A 416 1.89 -16.70 -2.34
C ASP A 416 3.16 -15.91 -2.08
N ASN A 417 3.47 -15.67 -0.81
CA ASN A 417 4.64 -14.89 -0.45
C ASN A 417 5.89 -15.76 -0.31
N PHE A 418 7.02 -15.30 -0.84
CA PHE A 418 8.30 -16.02 -0.80
C PHE A 418 9.25 -15.51 0.29
N PHE A 419 8.90 -14.43 0.98
CA PHE A 419 9.57 -13.97 2.19
C PHE A 419 9.01 -14.66 3.44
N ILE A 420 7.67 -14.82 3.50
CA ILE A 420 6.97 -15.53 4.57
C ILE A 420 6.24 -16.76 4.00
N PRO A 421 6.75 -18.00 4.21
CA PRO A 421 6.22 -19.19 3.55
C PRO A 421 4.73 -19.52 3.80
N TYR A 422 4.18 -19.16 4.95
CA TYR A 422 2.78 -19.42 5.33
C TYR A 422 1.84 -18.24 5.00
N LEU A 423 2.34 -17.15 4.42
CA LEU A 423 1.52 -16.07 3.89
C LEU A 423 1.08 -16.42 2.45
N GLN A 424 0.18 -17.40 2.35
CA GLN A 424 -0.40 -17.87 1.10
C GLN A 424 -1.37 -16.83 0.52
N GLY A 425 -1.38 -16.71 -0.80
CA GLY A 425 -2.31 -15.82 -1.49
C GLY A 425 -3.74 -16.35 -1.47
N VAL A 426 -4.70 -15.50 -1.86
CA VAL A 426 -6.12 -15.85 -1.91
C VAL A 426 -6.38 -17.18 -2.62
N ARG A 427 -7.21 -18.04 -2.04
CA ARG A 427 -7.74 -19.25 -2.68
C ARG A 427 -9.25 -19.25 -2.61
N ALA A 428 -9.90 -19.61 -3.71
CA ALA A 428 -11.35 -19.76 -3.77
C ALA A 428 -11.69 -21.20 -4.13
N GLU A 429 -12.67 -21.76 -3.44
CA GLU A 429 -13.20 -23.11 -3.65
C GLU A 429 -14.63 -22.97 -4.21
N PRO A 430 -14.84 -23.10 -5.53
CA PRO A 430 -16.14 -22.86 -6.15
C PRO A 430 -17.26 -23.76 -5.61
N GLU A 431 -16.97 -25.04 -5.37
CA GLU A 431 -17.96 -26.03 -4.93
C GLU A 431 -18.45 -25.78 -3.50
N GLY A 432 -17.57 -25.27 -2.62
CA GLY A 432 -17.88 -24.96 -1.23
C GLY A 432 -18.31 -23.51 -0.99
N GLY A 433 -18.17 -22.63 -1.99
CA GLY A 433 -18.38 -21.20 -1.84
C GLY A 433 -17.46 -20.59 -0.78
N ARG A 434 -16.22 -21.10 -0.63
CA ARG A 434 -15.26 -20.64 0.36
C ARG A 434 -14.15 -19.83 -0.26
N ILE A 435 -13.68 -18.84 0.48
CA ILE A 435 -12.53 -18.01 0.12
C ILE A 435 -11.60 -17.95 1.32
N SER A 436 -10.35 -18.37 1.14
CA SER A 436 -9.30 -18.18 2.13
C SER A 436 -8.37 -17.04 1.72
N VAL A 437 -7.90 -16.28 2.71
CA VAL A 437 -6.96 -15.17 2.55
C VAL A 437 -6.09 -15.07 3.79
N ASN A 438 -4.80 -14.79 3.60
CA ASN A 438 -3.86 -14.56 4.69
C ASN A 438 -3.42 -13.10 4.73
N ILE A 439 -3.32 -12.54 5.94
CA ILE A 439 -3.01 -11.13 6.16
C ILE A 439 -1.82 -11.05 7.12
N LEU A 440 -0.73 -10.42 6.71
CA LEU A 440 0.35 -10.04 7.64
C LEU A 440 -0.04 -8.75 8.34
N VAL A 441 0.06 -8.73 9.67
CA VAL A 441 -0.32 -7.61 10.51
C VAL A 441 0.83 -7.22 11.41
N VAL A 442 1.19 -5.93 11.42
CA VAL A 442 2.13 -5.36 12.39
C VAL A 442 1.46 -4.21 13.10
N ASN A 443 1.36 -4.26 14.42
CA ASN A 443 0.79 -3.17 15.21
C ASN A 443 1.86 -2.31 15.88
N SER A 444 1.44 -1.16 16.42
CA SER A 444 2.33 -0.16 17.00
C SER A 444 3.12 -0.65 18.21
N ILE A 445 2.60 -1.65 18.93
CA ILE A 445 3.34 -2.31 20.03
C ILE A 445 4.33 -3.38 19.53
N GLY A 446 4.55 -3.53 18.22
CA GLY A 446 5.58 -4.38 17.62
C GLY A 446 5.20 -5.85 17.42
N MET A 447 3.95 -6.24 17.69
CA MET A 447 3.50 -7.60 17.41
C MET A 447 3.41 -7.84 15.91
N VAL A 448 3.80 -9.05 15.49
CA VAL A 448 3.71 -9.51 14.10
C VAL A 448 2.86 -10.76 14.05
N ASP A 449 1.74 -10.68 13.35
CA ASP A 449 0.76 -11.75 13.25
C ASP A 449 0.46 -12.07 11.79
N VAL A 450 0.19 -13.34 11.48
CA VAL A 450 -0.46 -13.75 10.23
C VAL A 450 -1.86 -14.24 10.54
N TRP A 451 -2.86 -13.50 10.08
CA TRP A 451 -4.27 -13.87 10.18
C TRP A 451 -4.63 -14.73 8.97
N GLN A 452 -5.02 -15.97 9.23
CA GLN A 452 -5.51 -16.90 8.22
C GLN A 452 -7.03 -16.92 8.34
N MET A 453 -7.70 -16.35 7.35
CA MET A 453 -9.15 -16.13 7.38
C MET A 453 -9.83 -16.96 6.30
N VAL A 454 -10.92 -17.62 6.66
CA VAL A 454 -11.78 -18.35 5.72
C VAL A 454 -13.17 -17.75 5.78
N PHE A 455 -13.62 -17.25 4.64
CA PHE A 455 -14.96 -16.70 4.46
C PHE A 455 -15.83 -17.67 3.65
N ARG A 456 -17.10 -17.72 4.01
CA ARG A 456 -18.16 -18.40 3.27
C ARG A 456 -18.98 -17.37 2.52
N CYS A 457 -19.16 -17.56 1.22
CA CYS A 457 -20.12 -16.84 0.41
C CYS A 457 -21.54 -17.27 0.80
N GLN A 458 -22.42 -16.32 1.11
CA GLN A 458 -23.80 -16.63 1.48
C GLN A 458 -24.60 -17.20 0.30
N ASN A 459 -24.31 -16.72 -0.91
CA ASN A 459 -24.92 -17.18 -2.16
C ASN A 459 -23.97 -18.10 -2.94
N ASN A 460 -23.04 -17.51 -3.69
CA ASN A 460 -22.00 -18.22 -4.41
C ASN A 460 -20.84 -17.28 -4.75
N LEU A 461 -19.73 -17.85 -5.22
CA LEU A 461 -18.51 -17.11 -5.52
C LEU A 461 -18.70 -16.04 -6.60
N ALA A 462 -19.51 -16.31 -7.62
CA ALA A 462 -19.76 -15.36 -8.71
C ALA A 462 -20.56 -14.13 -8.24
N SER A 463 -21.54 -14.32 -7.35
CA SER A 463 -22.31 -13.23 -6.73
C SER A 463 -21.41 -12.33 -5.90
N THR A 464 -20.66 -12.90 -4.95
CA THR A 464 -19.68 -12.16 -4.12
C THR A 464 -18.67 -11.44 -5.01
N GLY A 465 -18.14 -12.13 -6.02
CA GLY A 465 -17.22 -11.53 -6.98
C GLY A 465 -17.83 -10.33 -7.70
N ALA A 466 -19.08 -10.43 -8.16
CA ALA A 466 -19.75 -9.33 -8.84
C ALA A 466 -19.92 -8.10 -7.93
N LEU A 467 -20.25 -8.30 -6.65
CA LEU A 467 -20.40 -7.24 -5.65
C LEU A 467 -19.08 -6.52 -5.37
N MET A 468 -17.94 -7.19 -5.49
CA MET A 468 -16.61 -6.59 -5.27
C MET A 468 -16.06 -5.80 -6.46
N ARG A 469 -16.72 -5.85 -7.63
CA ARG A 469 -16.27 -5.08 -8.80
C ARG A 469 -16.46 -3.58 -8.58
N SER A 470 -15.57 -2.79 -9.18
CA SER A 470 -15.71 -1.34 -9.20
C SER A 470 -16.91 -0.93 -10.05
N PRO A 471 -17.65 0.14 -9.65
CA PRO A 471 -18.69 0.74 -10.50
C PRO A 471 -18.22 1.02 -11.93
N LYS A 472 -16.94 1.34 -12.17
CA LYS A 472 -16.40 1.57 -13.53
C LYS A 472 -16.65 0.38 -14.47
N THR A 473 -16.52 -0.85 -13.97
CA THR A 473 -16.73 -2.06 -14.78
C THR A 473 -18.19 -2.20 -15.24
N GLU A 474 -19.15 -1.71 -14.47
CA GLU A 474 -20.56 -1.71 -14.85
C GLU A 474 -20.87 -0.64 -15.94
N LEU A 475 -20.01 0.37 -16.06
CA LEU A 475 -20.16 1.49 -16.99
C LEU A 475 -19.32 1.33 -18.27
N GLU A 476 -18.37 0.40 -18.31
CA GLU A 476 -17.34 0.29 -19.35
C GLU A 476 -17.89 0.15 -20.77
N ASN A 477 -19.07 -0.48 -20.94
CA ASN A 477 -19.68 -0.74 -22.25
C ASN A 477 -20.93 0.11 -22.53
N LEU A 478 -21.26 1.08 -21.68
CA LEU A 478 -22.45 1.92 -21.83
C LEU A 478 -22.05 3.27 -22.42
N THR A 479 -22.88 3.86 -23.29
CA THR A 479 -22.64 5.20 -23.85
C THR A 479 -23.94 5.99 -23.93
N GLY A 480 -23.84 7.30 -24.10
CA GLY A 480 -24.96 8.22 -24.29
C GLY A 480 -26.04 8.09 -23.22
N ALA A 481 -27.28 7.90 -23.67
CA ALA A 481 -28.45 7.83 -22.79
C ALA A 481 -28.43 6.61 -21.85
N GLU A 482 -27.84 5.48 -22.27
CA GLU A 482 -27.76 4.27 -21.44
C GLU A 482 -26.81 4.48 -20.27
N LEU A 483 -25.66 5.13 -20.53
CA LEU A 483 -24.69 5.50 -19.50
C LEU A 483 -25.30 6.48 -18.48
N GLU A 484 -25.98 7.52 -18.96
CA GLU A 484 -26.63 8.51 -18.09
C GLU A 484 -27.73 7.87 -17.23
N GLN A 485 -28.51 6.95 -17.79
CA GLN A 485 -29.51 6.21 -17.03
C GLN A 485 -28.87 5.30 -15.96
N ALA A 486 -27.77 4.63 -16.28
CA ALA A 486 -27.06 3.76 -15.33
C ALA A 486 -26.49 4.56 -14.16
N ILE A 487 -25.80 5.67 -14.44
CA ILE A 487 -25.27 6.58 -13.43
C ILE A 487 -26.41 7.14 -12.57
N GLY A 488 -27.51 7.59 -13.19
CA GLY A 488 -28.68 8.07 -12.47
C GLY A 488 -29.28 7.02 -11.53
N LYS A 489 -29.33 5.75 -11.93
CA LYS A 489 -29.77 4.65 -11.05
C LYS A 489 -28.85 4.47 -9.85
N MET A 490 -27.53 4.46 -10.07
CA MET A 490 -26.54 4.35 -8.98
C MET A 490 -26.64 5.51 -8.00
N LEU A 491 -26.86 6.74 -8.49
CA LEU A 491 -26.93 7.93 -7.63
C LEU A 491 -28.24 8.04 -6.82
N ASN A 492 -29.29 7.32 -7.21
CA ASN A 492 -30.61 7.35 -6.57
C ASN A 492 -30.82 6.31 -5.48
N ASP A 493 -30.03 5.23 -5.45
CA ASP A 493 -30.03 4.24 -4.37
C ASP A 493 -28.90 4.54 -3.40
N GLN A 494 -29.18 4.60 -2.09
CA GLN A 494 -28.23 5.09 -1.09
C GLN A 494 -26.91 4.29 -1.10
N ARG A 495 -27.01 2.96 -1.13
CA ARG A 495 -25.85 2.07 -1.06
C ARG A 495 -24.99 2.19 -2.31
N THR A 496 -25.60 2.18 -3.50
CA THR A 496 -24.87 2.33 -4.75
C THR A 496 -24.35 3.76 -4.97
N ARG A 497 -25.01 4.78 -4.41
CA ARG A 497 -24.54 6.18 -4.44
C ARG A 497 -23.22 6.31 -3.71
N GLU A 498 -23.12 5.80 -2.49
CA GLU A 498 -21.88 5.86 -1.71
C GLU A 498 -20.71 5.17 -2.44
N ARG A 499 -20.95 3.97 -2.97
CA ARG A 499 -19.95 3.24 -3.77
C ARG A 499 -19.54 4.02 -5.01
N TYR A 500 -20.49 4.62 -5.71
CA TYR A 500 -20.24 5.44 -6.89
C TYR A 500 -19.38 6.67 -6.55
N LEU A 501 -19.66 7.36 -5.45
CA LEU A 501 -18.89 8.54 -5.03
C LEU A 501 -17.46 8.17 -4.64
N ILE A 502 -17.25 7.03 -3.99
CA ILE A 502 -15.90 6.50 -3.72
C ILE A 502 -15.17 6.23 -5.03
N PHE A 503 -15.81 5.55 -5.98
CA PHE A 503 -15.25 5.29 -7.31
C PHE A 503 -14.87 6.59 -8.01
N PHE A 504 -15.81 7.53 -8.09
CA PHE A 504 -15.64 8.77 -8.83
C PHE A 504 -14.47 9.60 -8.26
N ASN A 505 -14.39 9.69 -6.94
CA ASN A 505 -13.26 10.33 -6.26
C ASN A 505 -11.95 9.61 -6.57
N ASN A 506 -11.86 8.31 -6.31
CA ASN A 506 -10.61 7.56 -6.43
C ASN A 506 -10.11 7.44 -7.88
N GLU A 507 -11.01 7.40 -8.86
CA GLU A 507 -10.65 7.30 -10.28
C GLU A 507 -10.18 8.65 -10.83
N TYR A 508 -10.89 9.73 -10.48
CA TYR A 508 -10.69 11.04 -11.08
C TYR A 508 -9.98 12.05 -10.17
N TYR A 509 -9.45 11.61 -9.02
CA TYR A 509 -8.74 12.49 -8.08
C TYR A 509 -7.61 13.35 -8.68
N PRO A 510 -6.88 12.98 -9.78
CA PRO A 510 -5.89 13.88 -10.36
C PRO A 510 -6.49 15.15 -10.97
N ALA A 511 -7.79 15.13 -11.25
CA ALA A 511 -8.56 16.24 -11.80
C ALA A 511 -9.70 16.71 -10.89
N LEU A 512 -9.80 16.17 -9.67
CA LEU A 512 -10.81 16.54 -8.69
C LEU A 512 -10.17 17.15 -7.46
N ILE A 513 -10.75 18.25 -6.99
CA ILE A 513 -10.42 18.84 -5.69
C ILE A 513 -11.65 18.67 -4.79
N PRO A 514 -11.60 17.84 -3.73
CA PRO A 514 -12.67 17.76 -2.76
C PRO A 514 -12.74 19.06 -1.94
N ILE A 515 -13.94 19.61 -1.80
CA ILE A 515 -14.25 20.79 -0.98
C ILE A 515 -15.47 20.46 -0.12
N HIS A 516 -15.24 20.14 1.15
CA HIS A 516 -16.28 19.64 2.06
C HIS A 516 -17.04 18.45 1.46
N ASP A 517 -18.34 18.59 1.22
CA ASP A 517 -19.24 17.61 0.62
C ASP A 517 -19.35 17.73 -0.91
N LYS A 518 -18.63 18.69 -1.51
CA LYS A 518 -18.61 18.98 -2.94
C LYS A 518 -17.25 18.75 -3.56
N MET A 519 -17.18 18.91 -4.87
CA MET A 519 -15.98 18.72 -5.67
C MET A 519 -15.83 19.83 -6.70
N VAL A 520 -14.59 20.25 -6.95
CA VAL A 520 -14.23 21.06 -8.12
C VAL A 520 -13.58 20.15 -9.14
N LEU A 521 -14.13 20.13 -10.35
CA LEU A 521 -13.57 19.39 -11.48
C LEU A 521 -12.71 20.30 -12.35
N LEU A 522 -11.44 19.93 -12.52
CA LEU A 522 -10.47 20.65 -13.32
C LEU A 522 -10.52 20.19 -14.78
N GLN A 523 -11.38 20.81 -15.59
CA GLN A 523 -11.60 20.39 -17.00
C GLN A 523 -10.30 20.34 -17.84
N LYS A 524 -9.39 21.29 -17.64
CA LYS A 524 -8.08 21.29 -18.32
C LYS A 524 -7.19 20.12 -17.88
N ALA A 525 -7.29 19.70 -16.61
CA ALA A 525 -6.56 18.54 -16.12
C ALA A 525 -7.11 17.26 -16.72
N VAL A 526 -8.45 17.10 -16.81
CA VAL A 526 -9.09 15.97 -17.50
C VAL A 526 -8.60 15.89 -18.95
N GLN A 527 -8.64 17.00 -19.69
CA GLN A 527 -8.14 17.07 -21.07
C GLN A 527 -6.69 16.59 -21.17
N GLY A 528 -5.80 17.12 -20.32
CA GLY A 528 -4.40 16.72 -20.34
C GLY A 528 -4.19 15.26 -19.97
N LEU A 529 -4.99 14.69 -19.05
CA LEU A 529 -4.90 13.27 -18.69
C LEU A 529 -5.32 12.36 -19.85
N ILE A 530 -6.29 12.78 -20.66
CA ILE A 530 -6.71 12.04 -21.86
C ILE A 530 -5.65 12.10 -22.95
N GLU A 531 -5.08 13.28 -23.20
CA GLU A 531 -3.98 13.46 -24.17
C GLU A 531 -2.76 12.59 -23.86
N ARG A 532 -2.59 12.25 -22.57
CA ARG A 532 -1.51 11.39 -22.06
C ARG A 532 -1.92 9.92 -21.87
N ASN A 533 -3.11 9.52 -22.31
CA ASN A 533 -3.68 8.17 -22.16
C ASN A 533 -3.81 7.68 -20.71
N ALA A 534 -3.84 8.60 -19.73
CA ALA A 534 -4.11 8.28 -18.33
C ALA A 534 -5.62 8.11 -18.07
N LEU A 535 -6.43 8.86 -18.82
CA LEU A 535 -7.88 8.72 -18.92
C LEU A 535 -8.28 8.51 -20.39
N THR A 536 -9.52 8.07 -20.61
CA THR A 536 -10.08 7.84 -21.94
C THR A 536 -11.17 8.87 -22.28
N GLU A 537 -11.59 8.94 -23.54
CA GLU A 537 -12.79 9.73 -23.90
C GLU A 537 -14.05 9.17 -23.23
N HIS A 538 -14.10 7.87 -22.95
CA HIS A 538 -15.17 7.27 -22.16
C HIS A 538 -15.21 7.81 -20.73
N ASP A 539 -14.04 8.03 -20.11
CA ASP A 539 -13.96 8.67 -18.80
C ASP A 539 -14.51 10.10 -18.81
N ARG A 540 -14.26 10.86 -19.89
CA ARG A 540 -14.86 12.19 -20.07
C ARG A 540 -16.38 12.10 -20.10
N GLU A 541 -16.92 11.10 -20.81
CA GLU A 541 -18.37 10.88 -20.89
C GLU A 541 -18.98 10.55 -19.53
N ILE A 542 -18.36 9.65 -18.76
CA ILE A 542 -18.75 9.33 -17.37
C ILE A 542 -18.79 10.61 -16.52
N ILE A 543 -17.73 11.43 -16.59
CA ILE A 543 -17.63 12.70 -15.86
C ILE A 543 -18.78 13.63 -16.23
N GLN A 544 -19.04 13.84 -17.53
CA GLN A 544 -20.09 14.73 -18.00
C GLN A 544 -21.50 14.24 -17.61
N CYS A 545 -21.78 12.94 -17.76
CA CYS A 545 -23.03 12.34 -17.30
C CYS A 545 -23.21 12.52 -15.79
N THR A 546 -22.15 12.37 -15.00
CA THR A 546 -22.18 12.60 -13.54
C THR A 546 -22.53 14.05 -13.20
N GLN A 547 -21.89 15.03 -13.88
CA GLN A 547 -22.18 16.45 -13.68
C GLN A 547 -23.64 16.82 -14.00
N ARG A 548 -24.24 16.17 -15.01
CA ARG A 548 -25.66 16.36 -15.34
C ARG A 548 -26.60 15.68 -14.34
N ALA A 549 -26.27 14.46 -13.92
CA ALA A 549 -27.11 13.65 -13.04
C ALA A 549 -27.09 14.12 -11.58
N ALA A 550 -25.99 14.72 -11.11
CA ALA A 550 -25.84 15.23 -9.75
C ALA A 550 -25.05 16.56 -9.71
N PRO A 551 -25.64 17.66 -10.23
CA PRO A 551 -24.99 18.97 -10.25
C PRO A 551 -24.73 19.53 -8.83
N ASP A 552 -25.47 19.06 -7.83
CA ASP A 552 -25.32 19.43 -6.42
C ASP A 552 -23.97 19.04 -5.82
N LEU A 553 -23.33 17.99 -6.36
CA LEU A 553 -22.02 17.50 -5.94
C LEU A 553 -20.87 18.40 -6.40
N PHE A 554 -21.10 19.27 -7.39
CA PHE A 554 -20.07 20.09 -7.97
C PHE A 554 -20.20 21.55 -7.52
N VAL A 555 -19.06 22.19 -7.31
CA VAL A 555 -19.02 23.66 -7.17
C VAL A 555 -19.07 24.27 -8.56
N ASN A 556 -20.01 25.19 -8.81
CA ASN A 556 -20.03 25.95 -10.06
C ASN A 556 -18.73 26.74 -10.19
N SER A 557 -17.93 26.42 -11.20
CA SER A 557 -16.61 27.02 -11.45
C SER A 557 -16.68 28.44 -12.05
N GLU A 558 -17.77 29.19 -11.80
CA GLU A 558 -17.90 30.61 -12.17
C GLU A 558 -17.50 31.56 -11.04
N LEU A 559 -16.69 31.09 -10.08
CA LEU A 559 -16.07 31.92 -9.02
C LEU A 559 -14.62 32.27 -9.34
#